data_AF-A0A1E3NWT8-F1
#
_entry.id   AF-A0A1E3NWT8-F1
#
_cell.length_a   1.000
_cell.length_b   1.000
_cell.length_c   1.000
_cell.angle_alpha   90.00
_cell.angle_beta   90.00
_cell.angle_gamma   90.00
#
_symmetry.space_group_name_H-M   'P 1'
#
loop_
_entity.id
_entity.type
_entity.pdbx_description
1 polymer ?
#
loop_
_entity_poly.entity_id
_entity_poly.type
_entity_poly.pdbx_seq_one_letter_code
_entity_poly.pdbx_strand_id
1 'polypeptide(L)'
;MSEGQDRCYICLGTGDERPPLARPSDSSKLVQMCQCSLRAHARCLTDWASDLEYRARDDPQLDNNGGAMASPADGFRLGVPVAVIKDGAFKKHHIMKTRVKCPQCGVYLFIDIKPSRLLSLHNLIKGVSREITKTGLMAVVGSSIACSLAISVVGIFVSGGLQLFLSIAPESVLTKLLDFKSGRINVALSNEEVGSRQLFLLGSFPIFLYGLRSENAYLDLFSSVYPTFFFPNLVKGFSNSGPKIFLLFSEPLKRIYSLFYTMTFNRLYYSWTKLVKPIYLADRLSLEELETFERESQDKITLKENSKSQNIFQRLYSCLFGTSDEERAAIRKRLWTETKAIFSRDYSTVFHKRSRFMSILTTILWPILGAKLGKLLLKVVKINTFCNKYSSTPDEATYIANLMGSVLLVLVKDLFNLYIAWLNVKQLLEVSVVRASFGPEDPSNEWAQGSVMFPFRG
;
A
#
# COMPACT_ATOMS: atom_id res chain seq x y z
N MET A 1 43.46 18.53 -28.41
CA MET A 1 42.00 18.60 -28.11
C MET A 1 41.83 17.87 -26.80
N SER A 2 41.61 18.60 -25.72
CA SER A 2 41.37 18.01 -24.40
C SER A 2 40.19 17.05 -24.51
N GLU A 3 40.32 15.84 -23.96
CA GLU A 3 39.19 14.98 -23.68
C GLU A 3 38.17 15.79 -22.88
N GLY A 4 37.19 16.36 -23.57
CA GLY A 4 36.09 17.07 -22.95
C GLY A 4 35.33 16.03 -22.14
N GLN A 5 35.61 15.97 -20.84
CA GLN A 5 34.98 15.03 -19.94
C GLN A 5 33.47 15.13 -20.13
N ASP A 6 32.86 14.04 -20.61
CA ASP A 6 31.42 13.97 -20.74
C ASP A 6 30.80 14.22 -19.36
N ARG A 7 29.96 15.25 -19.27
CA ARG A 7 29.25 15.63 -18.06
C ARG A 7 27.76 15.38 -18.22
N CYS A 8 27.12 15.00 -17.13
CA CYS A 8 25.69 14.89 -17.05
C CYS A 8 25.06 16.28 -17.22
N TYR A 9 24.13 16.44 -18.15
CA TYR A 9 23.42 17.69 -18.39
C TYR A 9 22.65 18.22 -17.16
N ILE A 10 22.26 17.32 -16.25
CA ILE A 10 21.37 17.63 -15.13
C ILE A 10 22.17 17.94 -13.86
N CYS A 11 23.05 17.03 -13.41
CA CYS A 11 23.83 17.24 -12.18
C CYS A 11 25.22 17.85 -12.44
N LEU A 12 25.60 18.05 -13.71
CA LEU A 12 26.92 18.53 -14.14
C LEU A 12 28.12 17.64 -13.77
N GLY A 13 27.88 16.51 -13.11
CA GLY A 13 28.91 15.55 -12.73
C GLY A 13 29.41 14.71 -13.89
N THR A 14 30.65 14.25 -13.78
CA THR A 14 31.30 13.35 -14.76
C THR A 14 30.71 11.92 -14.71
N GLY A 15 31.15 11.05 -15.62
CA GLY A 15 30.75 9.63 -15.63
C GLY A 15 31.21 8.83 -14.41
N ASP A 16 32.20 9.32 -13.66
CA ASP A 16 32.70 8.68 -12.45
C ASP A 16 32.05 9.28 -11.18
N GLU A 17 31.55 10.51 -11.27
CA GLU A 17 30.85 11.19 -10.19
C GLU A 17 29.45 10.61 -9.99
N ARG A 18 29.07 10.45 -8.72
CA ARG A 18 27.76 9.94 -8.37
C ARG A 18 26.74 11.08 -8.36
N PRO A 19 25.60 10.92 -9.05
CA PRO A 19 24.54 11.88 -8.90
C PRO A 19 24.00 11.89 -7.46
N PRO A 20 23.47 13.04 -6.98
CA PRO A 20 22.84 13.12 -5.68
C PRO A 20 21.80 12.02 -5.49
N LEU A 21 21.75 11.46 -4.29
CA LEU A 21 20.84 10.36 -3.91
C LEU A 21 21.01 9.04 -4.68
N ALA A 22 21.88 8.94 -5.68
CA ALA A 22 21.99 7.77 -6.54
C ALA A 22 22.76 6.62 -5.89
N ARG A 23 22.56 5.40 -6.41
CA ARG A 23 23.34 4.24 -5.96
C ARG A 23 24.72 4.23 -6.61
N PRO A 24 25.69 3.51 -6.02
CA PRO A 24 26.98 3.28 -6.66
C PRO A 24 26.88 2.59 -8.03
N SER A 25 25.82 1.81 -8.29
CA SER A 25 25.56 1.22 -9.61
C SER A 25 25.16 2.25 -10.66
N ASP A 26 24.52 3.34 -10.23
CA ASP A 26 23.84 4.29 -11.11
C ASP A 26 24.78 5.37 -11.63
N SER A 27 25.93 5.56 -10.96
CA SER A 27 26.91 6.58 -11.30
C SER A 27 27.71 6.24 -12.55
N SER A 28 27.98 4.95 -12.80
CA SER A 28 28.96 4.50 -13.80
C SER A 28 28.57 4.65 -15.28
N LYS A 29 27.35 5.12 -15.60
CA LYS A 29 26.87 5.13 -16.99
C LYS A 29 26.11 6.41 -17.32
N LEU A 30 26.83 7.36 -17.93
CA LEU A 30 26.20 8.40 -18.73
C LEU A 30 25.53 7.73 -19.93
N VAL A 31 24.26 8.03 -20.14
CA VAL A 31 23.48 7.50 -21.25
C VAL A 31 23.18 8.64 -22.20
N GLN A 32 23.48 8.42 -23.48
CA GLN A 32 23.12 9.33 -24.55
C GLN A 32 21.73 8.94 -25.09
N MET A 33 20.77 9.85 -24.97
CA MET A 33 19.36 9.59 -25.31
C MET A 33 18.97 10.07 -26.70
N CYS A 34 19.71 11.06 -27.20
CA CYS A 34 19.48 11.71 -28.48
C CYS A 34 20.79 11.75 -29.29
N GLN A 35 20.69 11.98 -30.61
CA GLN A 35 21.84 12.22 -31.48
C GLN A 35 22.55 13.54 -31.15
N CYS A 36 21.89 14.47 -30.45
CA CYS A 36 22.56 15.64 -29.91
C CYS A 36 23.54 15.27 -28.79
N SER A 37 24.27 16.26 -28.27
CA SER A 37 25.25 16.09 -27.20
C SER A 37 24.63 15.84 -25.81
N LEU A 38 23.32 15.59 -25.71
CA LEU A 38 22.65 15.36 -24.44
C LEU A 38 23.05 14.00 -23.86
N ARG A 39 23.88 14.06 -22.81
CA ARG A 39 24.25 12.93 -21.98
C ARG A 39 23.81 13.21 -20.55
N ALA A 40 23.25 12.22 -19.89
CA ALA A 40 22.86 12.31 -18.49
C ALA A 40 23.05 10.96 -17.81
N HIS A 41 23.26 10.96 -16.48
CA HIS A 41 23.12 9.73 -15.72
C HIS A 41 21.68 9.23 -15.89
N ALA A 42 21.51 7.92 -16.08
CA ALA A 42 20.19 7.30 -16.24
C ALA A 42 19.23 7.70 -15.11
N ARG A 43 19.79 7.82 -13.90
CA ARG A 43 19.04 8.26 -12.72
C ARG A 43 18.55 9.69 -12.81
N CYS A 44 19.47 10.64 -13.04
CA CYS A 44 19.12 12.05 -13.19
C CYS A 44 18.06 12.27 -14.24
N LEU A 45 18.14 11.56 -15.36
CA LEU A 45 17.14 11.70 -16.42
C LEU A 45 15.76 11.17 -15.99
N THR A 46 15.71 10.03 -15.30
CA THR A 46 14.45 9.48 -14.77
C THR A 46 13.80 10.44 -13.78
N ASP A 47 14.62 11.04 -12.92
CA ASP A 47 14.21 12.03 -11.94
C ASP A 47 13.70 13.31 -12.63
N TRP A 48 14.45 13.86 -13.60
CA TRP A 48 14.02 15.02 -14.40
C TRP A 48 12.72 14.79 -15.18
N ALA A 49 12.57 13.62 -15.81
CA ALA A 49 11.35 13.27 -16.52
C ALA A 49 10.14 13.17 -15.57
N SER A 50 10.37 12.69 -14.35
CA SER A 50 9.33 12.61 -13.31
C SER A 50 8.91 14.00 -12.82
N ASP A 51 9.87 14.91 -12.62
CA ASP A 51 9.60 16.31 -12.23
C ASP A 51 8.79 17.05 -13.32
N LEU A 52 9.11 16.84 -14.59
CA LEU A 52 8.34 17.43 -15.69
C LEU A 52 6.89 16.94 -15.71
N GLU A 53 6.65 15.63 -15.51
CA GLU A 53 5.29 15.10 -15.41
C GLU A 53 4.54 15.67 -14.21
N TYR A 54 5.23 15.88 -13.08
CA TYR A 54 4.65 16.48 -11.89
C TYR A 54 4.19 17.91 -12.16
N ARG A 55 5.06 18.77 -12.72
CA ARG A 55 4.74 20.17 -13.02
C ARG A 55 3.58 20.32 -14.00
N ALA A 56 3.49 19.43 -14.98
CA ALA A 56 2.38 19.41 -15.93
C ALA A 56 1.02 19.14 -15.25
N ARG A 57 0.97 18.54 -14.05
CA ARG A 57 -0.28 18.32 -13.31
C ARG A 57 -0.76 19.55 -12.55
N ASP A 58 0.17 20.28 -11.97
CA ASP A 58 -0.15 21.40 -11.08
C ASP A 58 -0.46 22.69 -11.87
N ASP A 59 0.05 22.80 -13.10
CA ASP A 59 -0.23 23.92 -13.98
C ASP A 59 -0.81 23.47 -15.34
N PRO A 60 -2.16 23.39 -15.45
CA PRO A 60 -2.84 23.06 -16.69
C PRO A 60 -2.61 24.08 -17.82
N GLN A 61 -2.08 25.28 -17.53
CA GLN A 61 -1.80 26.29 -18.55
C GLN A 61 -0.47 26.03 -19.27
N LEU A 62 0.47 25.29 -18.67
CA LEU A 62 1.72 24.89 -19.33
C LEU A 62 1.48 23.95 -20.53
N ASP A 63 0.36 23.22 -20.55
CA ASP A 63 0.01 22.35 -21.67
C ASP A 63 -0.28 23.13 -22.96
N ASN A 64 -0.74 24.38 -22.87
CA ASN A 64 -1.11 25.19 -24.03
C ASN A 64 0.07 25.78 -24.81
N ASN A 65 1.21 26.02 -24.15
CA ASN A 65 2.41 26.58 -24.80
C ASN A 65 3.58 25.58 -24.86
N GLY A 66 3.47 24.42 -24.21
CA GLY A 66 4.56 23.48 -23.97
C GLY A 66 4.46 22.12 -24.66
N GLY A 67 3.51 21.85 -25.56
CA GLY A 67 3.52 20.65 -26.41
C GLY A 67 3.58 19.29 -25.68
N ALA A 68 2.96 19.20 -24.50
CA ALA A 68 2.51 17.93 -23.94
C ALA A 68 1.02 17.78 -24.29
N MET A 69 0.72 17.23 -25.48
CA MET A 69 -0.64 16.77 -25.77
C MET A 69 -0.93 15.51 -24.94
N ALA A 70 -1.32 15.70 -23.68
CA ALA A 70 -1.98 14.68 -22.88
C ALA A 70 -3.36 15.23 -22.52
N SER A 71 -4.41 14.69 -23.14
CA SER A 71 -5.78 14.91 -22.68
C SER A 71 -5.85 14.63 -21.16
N PRO A 72 -6.56 15.42 -20.35
CA PRO A 72 -6.72 15.17 -18.92
C PRO A 72 -7.29 13.77 -18.59
N ALA A 73 -7.92 13.11 -19.57
CA ALA A 73 -8.41 11.74 -19.48
C ALA A 73 -7.30 10.67 -19.65
N ASP A 74 -6.20 11.00 -20.34
CA ASP A 74 -5.07 10.12 -20.64
C ASP A 74 -3.81 10.46 -19.81
N GLY A 75 -3.95 11.38 -18.85
CA GLY A 75 -2.90 11.84 -17.94
C GLY A 75 -2.18 10.69 -17.27
N PHE A 76 -1.01 10.38 -17.81
CA PHE A 76 -0.16 9.31 -17.37
C PHE A 76 0.26 9.55 -15.91
N ARG A 77 0.33 8.45 -15.15
CA ARG A 77 0.93 8.43 -13.83
C ARG A 77 2.11 7.49 -13.91
N LEU A 78 3.34 8.01 -13.80
CA LEU A 78 4.50 7.18 -13.49
C LEU A 78 4.15 6.31 -12.25
N GLY A 79 3.76 5.06 -12.48
CA GLY A 79 3.29 4.12 -11.44
C GLY A 79 1.88 3.53 -11.56
N VAL A 80 1.02 3.94 -12.51
CA VAL A 80 -0.30 3.31 -12.71
C VAL A 80 -0.57 3.09 -14.20
N PRO A 81 -0.48 1.85 -14.73
CA PRO A 81 -0.99 1.53 -16.05
C PRO A 81 -2.50 1.77 -16.02
N VAL A 82 -2.96 2.79 -16.74
CA VAL A 82 -4.37 2.91 -17.07
C VAL A 82 -4.62 1.86 -18.13
N ALA A 83 -5.15 0.71 -17.73
CA ALA A 83 -5.67 -0.25 -18.66
C ALA A 83 -6.93 0.36 -19.27
N VAL A 84 -6.79 0.95 -20.46
CA VAL A 84 -7.95 1.35 -21.27
C VAL A 84 -8.55 0.07 -21.84
N ILE A 85 -9.71 -0.33 -21.32
CA ILE A 85 -10.52 -1.40 -21.92
C ILE A 85 -11.19 -0.79 -23.15
N LYS A 86 -10.47 -0.73 -24.27
CA LYS A 86 -11.09 -0.56 -25.59
C LYS A 86 -11.17 -1.94 -26.24
N ASP A 87 -12.40 -2.32 -26.62
CA ASP A 87 -12.72 -3.44 -27.51
C ASP A 87 -12.46 -4.87 -26.99
N GLY A 88 -12.56 -5.11 -25.68
CA GLY A 88 -12.62 -6.47 -25.12
C GLY A 88 -11.35 -7.34 -25.25
N ALA A 89 -10.32 -6.85 -25.94
CA ALA A 89 -9.05 -7.53 -26.12
C ALA A 89 -7.95 -6.84 -25.29
N PHE A 90 -7.36 -7.57 -24.34
CA PHE A 90 -6.11 -7.16 -23.69
C PHE A 90 -4.96 -7.16 -24.72
N LYS A 91 -4.85 -6.11 -25.53
CA LYS A 91 -3.70 -5.96 -26.44
C LYS A 91 -2.40 -5.93 -25.63
N LYS A 92 -1.39 -6.64 -26.13
CA LYS A 92 -0.08 -6.83 -25.49
C LYS A 92 0.53 -5.48 -25.10
N HIS A 93 0.62 -5.27 -23.78
CA HIS A 93 1.70 -4.57 -23.06
C HIS A 93 2.12 -3.24 -23.71
N HIS A 94 1.37 -2.18 -23.45
CA HIS A 94 1.84 -0.82 -23.71
C HIS A 94 3.18 -0.62 -22.97
N ILE A 95 4.25 -0.52 -23.75
CA ILE A 95 5.46 0.19 -23.37
C ILE A 95 5.01 1.58 -22.94
N MET A 96 5.30 1.93 -21.70
CA MET A 96 4.90 3.19 -21.09
C MET A 96 5.75 4.32 -21.66
N LYS A 97 5.42 4.79 -22.88
CA LYS A 97 6.11 5.88 -23.58
C LYS A 97 5.74 7.24 -22.95
N THR A 98 6.45 7.68 -21.91
CA THR A 98 6.40 9.11 -21.54
C THR A 98 7.10 9.91 -22.63
N ARG A 99 6.36 10.83 -23.26
CA ARG A 99 6.90 11.75 -24.28
C ARG A 99 7.48 12.97 -23.59
N VAL A 100 8.79 13.04 -23.50
CA VAL A 100 9.49 14.21 -22.95
C VAL A 100 10.31 14.85 -24.06
N LYS A 101 10.21 16.15 -24.29
CA LYS A 101 11.04 16.83 -25.29
C LYS A 101 12.46 16.98 -24.78
N CYS A 102 13.45 16.63 -25.61
CA CYS A 102 14.85 16.87 -25.34
C CYS A 102 15.09 18.39 -25.16
N PRO A 103 15.71 18.84 -24.06
CA PRO A 103 15.89 20.27 -23.80
C PRO A 103 16.84 20.96 -24.80
N GLN A 104 17.75 20.21 -25.43
CA GLN A 104 18.70 20.76 -26.40
C GLN A 104 18.17 20.88 -27.84
N CYS A 105 17.41 19.87 -28.31
CA CYS A 105 17.02 19.78 -29.73
C CYS A 105 15.50 19.64 -29.96
N GLY A 106 14.70 19.57 -28.89
CA GLY A 106 13.24 19.45 -28.96
C GLY A 106 12.70 18.07 -29.36
N VAL A 107 13.55 17.11 -29.76
CA VAL A 107 13.15 15.75 -30.16
C VAL A 107 12.50 15.01 -28.98
N TYR A 108 11.40 14.29 -29.24
CA TYR A 108 10.75 13.49 -28.21
C TYR A 108 11.61 12.29 -27.79
N LEU A 109 11.79 12.18 -26.48
CA LEU A 109 12.42 11.06 -25.79
C LEU A 109 11.32 10.11 -25.32
N PHE A 110 11.61 8.81 -25.41
CA PHE A 110 10.74 7.75 -24.94
C PHE A 110 11.43 6.99 -23.81
N ILE A 111 10.85 7.06 -22.62
CA ILE A 111 11.28 6.23 -21.49
C ILE A 111 10.49 4.93 -21.58
N ASP A 112 11.17 3.77 -21.48
CA ASP A 112 10.50 2.48 -21.43
C ASP A 112 10.54 1.95 -20.00
N ILE A 113 9.40 1.48 -19.54
CA ILE A 113 9.27 0.79 -18.26
C ILE A 113 8.64 -0.55 -18.56
N LYS A 114 9.39 -1.62 -18.28
CA LYS A 114 8.90 -2.99 -18.47
C LYS A 114 7.64 -3.22 -17.64
N PRO A 115 6.48 -3.47 -18.27
CA PRO A 115 5.24 -3.60 -17.52
C PRO A 115 5.19 -4.95 -16.80
N SER A 116 4.63 -4.94 -15.59
CA SER A 116 4.27 -6.17 -14.87
C SER A 116 2.76 -6.42 -14.98
N ARG A 117 2.37 -7.62 -15.42
CA ARG A 117 0.95 -8.00 -15.63
C ARG A 117 0.12 -7.91 -14.35
N LEU A 118 0.72 -8.26 -13.22
CA LEU A 118 0.02 -8.23 -11.94
C LEU A 118 -0.24 -6.79 -11.48
N LEU A 119 0.70 -5.87 -11.72
CA LEU A 119 0.53 -4.48 -11.34
C LEU A 119 -0.53 -3.79 -12.19
N SER A 120 -0.57 -4.07 -13.50
CA SER A 120 -1.61 -3.53 -14.38
C SER A 120 -3.00 -4.01 -13.96
N LEU A 121 -3.17 -5.30 -13.63
CA LEU A 121 -4.43 -5.83 -13.11
C LEU A 121 -4.83 -5.17 -11.78
N HIS A 122 -3.90 -5.08 -10.84
CA HIS A 122 -4.15 -4.45 -9.54
C HIS A 122 -4.56 -2.98 -9.67
N ASN A 123 -3.93 -2.25 -10.59
CA ASN A 123 -4.24 -0.86 -10.87
C ASN A 123 -5.58 -0.68 -11.59
N LEU A 124 -5.95 -1.61 -12.48
CA LEU A 124 -7.29 -1.66 -13.07
C LEU A 124 -8.35 -1.85 -11.98
N ILE A 125 -8.16 -2.81 -11.07
CA ILE A 125 -9.10 -3.06 -9.95
C ILE A 125 -9.24 -1.80 -9.09
N LYS A 126 -8.13 -1.11 -8.77
CA LYS A 126 -8.17 0.16 -8.05
C LYS A 126 -8.92 1.25 -8.82
N GLY A 127 -8.70 1.38 -10.13
CA GLY A 127 -9.38 2.33 -10.99
C GLY A 127 -10.89 2.11 -11.02
N VAL A 128 -11.32 0.89 -11.32
CA VAL A 128 -12.74 0.48 -11.34
C VAL A 128 -13.39 0.73 -9.98
N SER A 129 -12.72 0.34 -8.88
CA SER A 129 -13.26 0.57 -7.53
C SER A 129 -13.51 2.06 -7.25
N ARG A 130 -12.64 2.95 -7.73
CA ARG A 130 -12.76 4.39 -7.52
C ARG A 130 -13.94 4.97 -8.29
N GLU A 131 -14.15 4.55 -9.54
CA GLU A 131 -15.26 5.04 -10.36
C GLU A 131 -16.61 4.56 -9.83
N ILE A 132 -16.73 3.26 -9.48
CA ILE A 132 -17.95 2.72 -8.86
C ILE A 132 -18.30 3.50 -7.60
N THR A 133 -17.30 3.87 -6.80
CA THR A 133 -17.49 4.65 -5.58
C THR A 133 -18.01 6.05 -5.86
N LYS A 134 -17.37 6.76 -6.80
CA LYS A 134 -17.70 8.15 -7.10
C LYS A 134 -19.16 8.23 -7.56
N THR A 135 -19.59 7.30 -8.39
CA THR A 135 -20.97 7.22 -8.89
C THR A 135 -21.94 6.75 -7.81
N GLY A 136 -21.60 5.70 -7.05
CA GLY A 136 -22.48 5.12 -6.04
C GLY A 136 -22.72 6.03 -4.83
N LEU A 137 -21.68 6.70 -4.33
CA LEU A 137 -21.82 7.63 -3.19
C LEU A 137 -22.62 8.87 -3.60
N MET A 138 -22.41 9.40 -4.80
CA MET A 138 -23.18 10.54 -5.31
C MET A 138 -24.64 10.18 -5.55
N ALA A 139 -24.94 8.96 -6.00
CA ALA A 139 -26.31 8.49 -6.19
C ALA A 139 -27.08 8.34 -4.85
N VAL A 140 -26.42 7.82 -3.80
CA VAL A 140 -27.05 7.63 -2.49
C VAL A 140 -27.18 8.95 -1.72
N VAL A 141 -26.18 9.83 -1.77
CA VAL A 141 -26.21 11.10 -1.05
C VAL A 141 -27.07 12.14 -1.78
N GLY A 142 -27.11 12.11 -3.12
CA GLY A 142 -27.86 13.08 -3.92
C GLY A 142 -29.38 12.91 -3.92
N SER A 143 -29.90 11.80 -3.40
CA SER A 143 -31.31 11.41 -3.60
C SER A 143 -32.21 11.44 -2.36
N SER A 144 -31.81 11.98 -1.19
CA SER A 144 -32.67 11.87 0.02
C SER A 144 -32.67 13.05 1.00
N ILE A 145 -33.89 13.40 1.43
CA ILE A 145 -34.31 14.51 2.29
C ILE A 145 -33.94 14.23 3.76
N ALA A 146 -33.36 15.22 4.44
CA ALA A 146 -32.53 15.08 5.65
C ALA A 146 -33.17 14.42 6.90
N CYS A 147 -34.49 14.38 7.06
CA CYS A 147 -35.13 13.87 8.30
C CYS A 147 -35.51 12.38 8.25
N SER A 148 -35.88 11.84 7.09
CA SER A 148 -36.12 10.39 6.90
C SER A 148 -34.81 9.58 6.99
N LEU A 149 -33.66 10.26 6.86
CA LEU A 149 -32.34 9.66 6.89
C LEU A 149 -31.95 9.14 8.27
N ALA A 150 -32.27 9.82 9.38
CA ALA A 150 -31.73 9.41 10.68
C ALA A 150 -32.23 8.02 11.13
N ILE A 151 -33.55 7.78 11.06
CA ILE A 151 -34.15 6.48 11.41
C ILE A 151 -33.69 5.40 10.43
N SER A 152 -33.66 5.72 9.13
CA SER A 152 -33.21 4.79 8.09
C SER A 152 -31.72 4.44 8.27
N VAL A 153 -30.88 5.41 8.63
CA VAL A 153 -29.46 5.23 8.88
C VAL A 153 -29.27 4.33 10.09
N VAL A 154 -29.94 4.59 11.23
CA VAL A 154 -29.86 3.70 12.40
C VAL A 154 -30.31 2.29 12.03
N GLY A 155 -31.41 2.12 11.31
CA GLY A 155 -31.88 0.82 10.84
C GLY A 155 -30.87 0.10 9.94
N ILE A 156 -30.24 0.81 8.99
CA ILE A 156 -29.19 0.28 8.12
C ILE A 156 -27.96 -0.13 8.94
N PHE A 157 -27.55 0.68 9.91
CA PHE A 157 -26.40 0.38 10.76
C PHE A 157 -26.67 -0.80 11.69
N VAL A 158 -27.86 -0.91 12.28
CA VAL A 158 -28.26 -2.03 13.13
C VAL A 158 -28.37 -3.31 12.31
N SER A 159 -29.05 -3.26 11.16
CA SER A 159 -29.19 -4.41 10.25
C SER A 159 -27.85 -4.85 9.68
N GLY A 160 -27.04 -3.91 9.17
CA GLY A 160 -25.70 -4.18 8.67
C GLY A 160 -24.76 -4.67 9.77
N GLY A 161 -24.84 -4.09 10.96
CA GLY A 161 -24.12 -4.52 12.14
C GLY A 161 -24.46 -5.95 12.54
N LEU A 162 -25.76 -6.29 12.58
CA LEU A 162 -26.24 -7.64 12.84
C LEU A 162 -25.73 -8.65 11.80
N GLN A 163 -25.81 -8.33 10.50
CA GLN A 163 -25.31 -9.19 9.43
C GLN A 163 -23.79 -9.42 9.52
N LEU A 164 -23.02 -8.36 9.84
CA LEU A 164 -21.59 -8.48 10.06
C LEU A 164 -21.27 -9.30 11.31
N PHE A 165 -22.04 -9.14 12.38
CA PHE A 165 -21.86 -9.89 13.61
C PHE A 165 -22.18 -11.38 13.40
N LEU A 166 -23.28 -11.70 12.73
CA LEU A 166 -23.68 -13.05 12.34
C LEU A 166 -22.69 -13.72 11.39
N SER A 167 -21.95 -12.92 10.61
CA SER A 167 -20.88 -13.45 9.77
C SER A 167 -19.74 -14.00 10.64
N ILE A 168 -19.39 -13.34 11.75
CA ILE A 168 -18.28 -13.75 12.63
C ILE A 168 -18.74 -14.75 13.70
N ALA A 169 -19.85 -14.47 14.38
CA ALA A 169 -20.38 -15.24 15.50
C ALA A 169 -21.64 -16.01 15.08
N PRO A 170 -21.71 -17.33 15.35
CA PRO A 170 -22.96 -18.08 15.21
C PRO A 170 -24.08 -17.48 16.06
N GLU A 171 -25.33 -17.72 15.67
CA GLU A 171 -26.51 -17.12 16.33
C GLU A 171 -26.56 -17.39 17.84
N SER A 172 -26.24 -18.62 18.26
CA SER A 172 -26.19 -19.03 19.67
C SER A 172 -25.12 -18.30 20.49
N VAL A 173 -24.00 -17.93 19.87
CA VAL A 173 -22.94 -17.15 20.51
C VAL A 173 -23.35 -15.69 20.56
N LEU A 174 -24.00 -15.19 19.51
CA LEU A 174 -24.46 -13.82 19.45
C LEU A 174 -25.55 -13.52 20.50
N THR A 175 -26.50 -14.43 20.71
CA THR A 175 -27.50 -14.29 21.77
C THR A 175 -26.85 -14.24 23.16
N LYS A 176 -25.82 -15.07 23.40
CA LYS A 176 -24.99 -15.01 24.63
C LYS A 176 -24.18 -13.70 24.73
N LEU A 177 -23.66 -13.18 23.62
CA LEU A 177 -22.87 -11.94 23.61
C LEU A 177 -23.74 -10.71 23.93
N LEU A 178 -24.97 -10.68 23.44
CA LEU A 178 -25.91 -9.56 23.64
C LEU A 178 -26.82 -9.71 24.88
N ASP A 179 -26.65 -10.80 25.64
CA ASP A 179 -27.48 -11.13 26.80
C ASP A 179 -28.99 -11.22 26.46
N PHE A 180 -29.33 -11.78 25.29
CA PHE A 180 -30.73 -12.04 24.96
C PHE A 180 -31.27 -13.19 25.83
N LYS A 181 -32.50 -13.04 26.32
CA LYS A 181 -33.19 -14.07 27.11
C LYS A 181 -33.62 -15.25 26.25
N SER A 182 -33.97 -14.97 25.00
CA SER A 182 -34.39 -15.95 24.01
C SER A 182 -33.19 -16.56 23.27
N GLY A 183 -33.30 -17.86 22.93
CA GLY A 183 -32.22 -18.60 22.25
C GLY A 183 -32.06 -18.28 20.76
N ARG A 184 -32.99 -17.51 20.16
CA ARG A 184 -33.00 -17.13 18.74
C ARG A 184 -33.18 -15.63 18.59
N ILE A 185 -32.42 -15.02 17.68
CA ILE A 185 -32.41 -13.55 17.51
C ILE A 185 -33.71 -13.06 16.90
N ASN A 186 -34.28 -13.78 15.94
CA ASN A 186 -35.53 -13.37 15.30
C ASN A 186 -36.69 -13.30 16.31
N VAL A 187 -36.70 -14.18 17.32
CA VAL A 187 -37.70 -14.19 18.40
C VAL A 187 -37.44 -13.04 19.36
N ALA A 188 -36.17 -12.76 19.71
CA ALA A 188 -35.81 -11.60 20.51
C ALA A 188 -36.24 -10.28 19.85
N LEU A 189 -36.05 -10.18 18.53
CA LEU A 189 -36.39 -9.00 17.74
C LEU A 189 -37.90 -8.80 17.62
N SER A 190 -38.67 -9.89 17.43
CA SER A 190 -40.13 -9.83 17.33
C SER A 190 -40.82 -9.55 18.66
N ASN A 191 -40.23 -10.00 19.77
CA ASN A 191 -40.80 -9.85 21.11
C ASN A 191 -40.44 -8.52 21.78
N GLU A 192 -39.84 -7.58 21.03
CA GLU A 192 -39.36 -6.29 21.55
C GLU A 192 -38.38 -6.44 22.75
N GLU A 193 -37.68 -7.57 22.85
CA GLU A 193 -36.68 -7.84 23.90
C GLU A 193 -35.38 -7.04 23.67
N VAL A 194 -35.31 -6.26 22.59
CA VAL A 194 -34.12 -5.50 22.18
C VAL A 194 -34.07 -4.16 22.92
N GLY A 195 -33.32 -4.13 24.01
CA GLY A 195 -33.02 -2.88 24.71
C GLY A 195 -32.17 -1.92 23.87
N SER A 196 -32.17 -0.65 24.27
CA SER A 196 -31.36 0.42 23.65
C SER A 196 -29.85 0.08 23.62
N ARG A 197 -29.37 -0.64 24.64
CA ARG A 197 -27.99 -1.13 24.70
C ARG A 197 -27.67 -2.11 23.56
N GLN A 198 -28.56 -3.08 23.30
CA GLN A 198 -28.37 -4.05 22.22
C GLN A 198 -28.42 -3.38 20.85
N LEU A 199 -29.35 -2.42 20.65
CA LEU A 199 -29.40 -1.61 19.43
C LEU A 199 -28.11 -0.81 19.23
N PHE A 200 -27.58 -0.20 20.29
CA PHE A 200 -26.32 0.54 20.23
C PHE A 200 -25.14 -0.39 19.88
N LEU A 201 -25.02 -1.55 20.55
CA LEU A 201 -23.96 -2.52 20.29
C LEU A 201 -23.98 -3.02 18.84
N LEU A 202 -25.17 -3.37 18.34
CA LEU A 202 -25.36 -3.80 16.95
C LEU A 202 -25.08 -2.67 15.96
N GLY A 203 -25.72 -1.50 16.16
CA GLY A 203 -25.62 -0.36 15.25
C GLY A 203 -24.21 0.24 15.17
N SER A 204 -23.45 0.17 16.25
CA SER A 204 -22.07 0.71 16.27
C SER A 204 -21.00 -0.33 15.94
N PHE A 205 -21.36 -1.59 15.71
CA PHE A 205 -20.40 -2.63 15.31
C PHE A 205 -19.67 -2.34 13.99
N PRO A 206 -20.32 -1.85 12.91
CA PRO A 206 -19.60 -1.46 11.69
C PRO A 206 -18.58 -0.35 11.95
N ILE A 207 -18.92 0.60 12.84
CA ILE A 207 -18.04 1.70 13.25
C ILE A 207 -16.86 1.15 14.05
N PHE A 208 -17.10 0.21 14.96
CA PHE A 208 -16.06 -0.50 15.70
C PHE A 208 -15.07 -1.20 14.75
N LEU A 209 -15.56 -2.01 13.80
CA LEU A 209 -14.72 -2.69 12.83
C LEU A 209 -13.93 -1.73 11.94
N TYR A 210 -14.54 -0.60 11.56
CA TYR A 210 -13.84 0.46 10.84
C TYR A 210 -12.78 1.15 11.72
N GLY A 211 -13.08 1.39 13.00
CA GLY A 211 -12.17 1.99 13.98
C GLY A 211 -10.96 1.12 14.31
N LEU A 212 -11.11 -0.21 14.31
CA LEU A 212 -9.96 -1.13 14.41
C LEU A 212 -8.93 -0.93 13.29
N ARG A 213 -9.32 -0.31 12.18
CA ARG A 213 -8.48 -0.10 11.00
C ARG A 213 -8.11 1.36 10.78
N SER A 214 -8.81 2.29 11.41
CA SER A 214 -8.65 3.71 11.16
C SER A 214 -7.42 4.26 11.88
N GLU A 215 -6.75 5.25 11.27
CA GLU A 215 -5.70 6.05 11.91
C GLU A 215 -6.27 7.25 12.67
N ASN A 216 -7.58 7.48 12.59
CA ASN A 216 -8.24 8.58 13.28
C ASN A 216 -8.31 8.30 14.80
N ALA A 217 -7.75 9.19 15.61
CA ALA A 217 -7.69 9.06 17.07
C ALA A 217 -9.07 8.86 17.73
N TYR A 218 -10.13 9.51 17.24
CA TYR A 218 -11.48 9.36 17.80
C TYR A 218 -12.06 7.97 17.53
N LEU A 219 -11.83 7.44 16.33
CA LEU A 219 -12.26 6.09 15.97
C LEU A 219 -11.41 5.02 16.65
N ASP A 220 -10.12 5.30 16.87
CA ASP A 220 -9.22 4.45 17.67
C ASP A 220 -9.74 4.34 19.10
N LEU A 221 -9.99 5.49 19.75
CA LEU A 221 -10.56 5.56 21.10
C LEU A 221 -11.91 4.84 21.18
N PHE A 222 -12.82 5.11 20.22
CA PHE A 222 -14.10 4.41 20.15
C PHE A 222 -13.90 2.89 20.06
N SER A 223 -12.97 2.42 19.22
CA SER A 223 -12.69 0.99 19.08
C SER A 223 -12.10 0.36 20.35
N SER A 224 -11.31 1.12 21.11
CA SER A 224 -10.76 0.69 22.40
C SER A 224 -11.81 0.59 23.49
N VAL A 225 -12.78 1.50 23.51
CA VAL A 225 -13.85 1.55 24.52
C VAL A 225 -15.00 0.59 24.17
N TYR A 226 -15.27 0.35 22.89
CA TYR A 226 -16.43 -0.43 22.44
C TYR A 226 -16.61 -1.81 23.13
N PRO A 227 -15.55 -2.65 23.28
CA PRO A 227 -15.68 -3.94 23.97
C PRO A 227 -16.14 -3.84 25.43
N THR A 228 -15.89 -2.71 26.10
CA THR A 228 -16.30 -2.50 27.50
C THR A 228 -17.82 -2.38 27.64
N PHE A 229 -18.53 -1.93 26.60
CA PHE A 229 -20.00 -1.85 26.59
C PHE A 229 -20.69 -3.22 26.63
N PHE A 230 -19.97 -4.33 26.40
CA PHE A 230 -20.47 -5.68 26.60
C PHE A 230 -20.51 -6.11 28.08
N PHE A 231 -19.85 -5.37 28.97
CA PHE A 231 -19.72 -5.68 30.39
C PHE A 231 -20.31 -4.56 31.25
N PRO A 232 -21.60 -4.63 31.64
CA PRO A 232 -22.22 -3.57 32.44
C PRO A 232 -21.61 -3.49 33.84
N ASN A 233 -21.06 -4.60 34.34
CA ASN A 233 -20.31 -4.69 35.59
C ASN A 233 -18.96 -5.37 35.32
N LEU A 234 -17.89 -4.59 35.12
CA LEU A 234 -16.57 -5.11 34.77
C LEU A 234 -16.08 -6.20 35.76
N VAL A 235 -16.20 -5.95 37.07
CA VAL A 235 -15.68 -6.84 38.12
C VAL A 235 -16.37 -8.22 38.13
N LYS A 236 -17.69 -8.26 37.99
CA LYS A 236 -18.45 -9.53 37.92
C LYS A 236 -18.36 -10.17 36.52
N GLY A 237 -18.14 -9.34 35.49
CA GLY A 237 -18.09 -9.75 34.09
C GLY A 237 -16.89 -10.64 33.75
N PHE A 238 -15.74 -10.46 34.42
CA PHE A 238 -14.56 -11.30 34.18
C PHE A 238 -14.74 -12.75 34.66
N SER A 239 -15.54 -13.00 35.70
CA SER A 239 -15.76 -14.37 36.21
C SER A 239 -16.74 -15.18 35.36
N ASN A 240 -17.62 -14.52 34.60
CA ASN A 240 -18.61 -15.16 33.72
C ASN A 240 -18.29 -14.87 32.24
N SER A 241 -17.00 -14.78 31.94
CA SER A 241 -16.46 -14.27 30.69
C SER A 241 -16.39 -15.38 29.64
N GLY A 242 -17.57 -15.82 29.18
CA GLY A 242 -17.69 -16.73 28.04
C GLY A 242 -17.18 -16.08 26.73
N PRO A 243 -17.92 -16.12 25.61
CA PRO A 243 -17.42 -15.61 24.33
C PRO A 243 -17.07 -14.10 24.34
N LYS A 244 -17.54 -13.34 25.35
CA LYS A 244 -17.26 -11.91 25.50
C LYS A 244 -15.77 -11.61 25.76
N ILE A 245 -15.03 -12.53 26.37
CA ILE A 245 -13.60 -12.29 26.67
C ILE A 245 -12.77 -12.08 25.40
N PHE A 246 -13.14 -12.74 24.31
CA PHE A 246 -12.45 -12.61 23.02
C PHE A 246 -12.57 -11.20 22.41
N LEU A 247 -13.63 -10.46 22.73
CA LEU A 247 -13.77 -9.07 22.32
C LEU A 247 -12.82 -8.15 23.10
N LEU A 248 -12.52 -8.43 24.37
CA LEU A 248 -11.54 -7.66 25.14
C LEU A 248 -10.11 -7.83 24.59
N PHE A 249 -9.81 -8.99 24.01
CA PHE A 249 -8.51 -9.24 23.38
C PHE A 249 -8.30 -8.49 22.06
N SER A 250 -9.33 -7.86 21.47
CA SER A 250 -9.19 -7.18 20.18
C SER A 250 -8.19 -6.02 20.25
N GLU A 251 -8.20 -5.22 21.33
CA GLU A 251 -7.33 -4.06 21.49
C GLU A 251 -5.86 -4.44 21.75
N PRO A 252 -5.51 -5.31 22.73
CA PRO A 252 -4.12 -5.71 22.89
C PRO A 252 -3.59 -6.42 21.63
N LEU A 253 -4.42 -7.22 20.95
CA LEU A 253 -4.02 -7.87 19.70
C LEU A 253 -3.77 -6.85 18.59
N LYS A 254 -4.59 -5.81 18.47
CA LYS A 254 -4.38 -4.69 17.54
C LYS A 254 -3.06 -3.96 17.82
N ARG A 255 -2.73 -3.70 19.09
CA ARG A 255 -1.46 -3.06 19.48
C ARG A 255 -0.25 -3.95 19.19
N ILE A 256 -0.33 -5.24 19.52
CA ILE A 256 0.70 -6.23 19.19
C ILE A 256 0.90 -6.30 17.68
N TYR A 257 -0.20 -6.34 16.91
CA TYR A 257 -0.13 -6.35 15.45
C TYR A 257 0.51 -5.09 14.89
N SER A 258 0.14 -3.91 15.40
CA SER A 258 0.73 -2.63 14.99
C SER A 258 2.23 -2.59 15.25
N LEU A 259 2.67 -3.08 16.42
CA LEU A 259 4.08 -3.19 16.77
C LEU A 259 4.81 -4.14 15.80
N PHE A 260 4.24 -5.33 15.58
CA PHE A 260 4.77 -6.30 14.63
C PHE A 260 4.88 -5.72 13.22
N TYR A 261 3.83 -5.07 12.73
CA TYR A 261 3.79 -4.45 11.41
C TYR A 261 4.86 -3.36 11.27
N THR A 262 5.00 -2.52 12.30
CA THR A 262 6.01 -1.45 12.35
C THR A 262 7.43 -2.01 12.30
N MET A 263 7.71 -3.04 13.10
CA MET A 263 9.05 -3.64 13.17
C MET A 263 9.42 -4.48 11.93
N THR A 264 8.43 -5.06 11.24
CA THR A 264 8.66 -5.98 10.12
C THR A 264 8.34 -5.34 8.77
N PHE A 265 7.06 -5.21 8.42
CA PHE A 265 6.61 -4.71 7.13
C PHE A 265 7.03 -3.27 6.89
N ASN A 266 6.83 -2.38 7.85
CA ASN A 266 7.17 -0.97 7.68
C ASN A 266 8.68 -0.77 7.49
N ARG A 267 9.50 -1.58 8.17
CA ARG A 267 10.95 -1.61 7.96
C ARG A 267 11.34 -2.03 6.54
N LEU A 268 10.64 -3.00 5.95
CA LEU A 268 10.85 -3.38 4.54
C LEU A 268 10.44 -2.24 3.60
N TYR A 269 9.28 -1.62 3.84
CA TYR A 269 8.83 -0.46 3.06
C TYR A 269 9.81 0.71 3.16
N TYR A 270 10.36 0.98 4.34
CA TYR A 270 11.42 1.98 4.55
C TYR A 270 12.65 1.66 3.71
N SER A 271 13.15 0.42 3.80
CA SER A 271 14.31 -0.04 3.03
C SER A 271 14.09 0.13 1.53
N TRP A 272 12.91 -0.25 1.03
CA TRP A 272 12.52 -0.09 -0.37
C TRP A 272 12.36 1.37 -0.80
N THR A 273 11.81 2.22 0.05
CA THR A 273 11.68 3.66 -0.22
C THR A 273 13.07 4.28 -0.40
N LYS A 274 13.98 3.97 0.53
CA LYS A 274 15.40 4.35 0.46
C LYS A 274 16.13 3.73 -0.72
N LEU A 275 15.63 2.61 -1.24
CA LEU A 275 16.25 1.93 -2.37
C LEU A 275 15.82 2.59 -3.69
N VAL A 276 14.54 2.88 -3.88
CA VAL A 276 14.02 3.46 -5.14
C VAL A 276 14.26 4.97 -5.23
N LYS A 277 14.14 5.73 -4.12
CA LYS A 277 14.32 7.21 -3.96
C LYS A 277 13.80 8.15 -5.08
N PRO A 278 12.77 7.82 -5.85
CA PRO A 278 12.40 8.61 -7.00
C PRO A 278 11.74 9.92 -6.56
N ILE A 279 11.81 10.97 -7.39
CA ILE A 279 11.23 12.29 -7.07
C ILE A 279 9.74 12.20 -6.67
N TYR A 280 8.95 11.35 -7.31
CA TYR A 280 7.52 11.18 -6.96
C TYR A 280 7.26 10.55 -5.57
N LEU A 281 8.25 9.89 -4.96
CA LEU A 281 8.17 9.49 -3.54
C LEU A 281 8.74 10.58 -2.63
N ALA A 282 9.65 11.43 -3.13
CA ALA A 282 10.21 12.56 -2.40
C ALA A 282 9.12 13.57 -2.01
N ASP A 283 8.10 13.80 -2.84
CA ASP A 283 6.94 14.65 -2.48
C ASP A 283 6.18 14.16 -1.25
N ARG A 284 6.30 12.86 -0.94
CA ARG A 284 5.70 12.31 0.26
C ARG A 284 6.63 12.40 1.44
N LEU A 285 7.93 12.53 1.25
CA LEU A 285 8.93 12.59 2.31
C LEU A 285 9.19 14.05 2.71
N SER A 286 9.56 14.30 3.95
CA SER A 286 10.05 15.62 4.34
C SER A 286 11.48 15.85 3.81
N LEU A 287 11.87 17.11 3.64
CA LEU A 287 13.26 17.45 3.26
C LEU A 287 14.28 16.90 4.27
N GLU A 288 13.95 16.97 5.58
CA GLU A 288 14.79 16.40 6.64
C GLU A 288 14.96 14.87 6.50
N GLU A 289 13.90 14.16 6.10
CA GLU A 289 13.97 12.71 5.83
C GLU A 289 14.90 12.41 4.64
N LEU A 290 14.82 13.22 3.57
CA LEU A 290 15.67 13.07 2.38
C LEU A 290 17.15 13.33 2.69
N GLU A 291 17.46 14.40 3.42
CA GLU A 291 18.83 14.69 3.86
C GLU A 291 19.39 13.59 4.76
N THR A 292 18.54 13.05 5.64
CA THR A 292 18.89 11.90 6.48
C THR A 292 19.21 10.68 5.63
N PHE A 293 18.43 10.41 4.57
CA PHE A 293 18.69 9.30 3.66
C PHE A 293 19.98 9.48 2.87
N GLU A 294 20.31 10.70 2.48
CA GLU A 294 21.55 11.02 1.78
C GLU A 294 22.77 10.79 2.68
N ARG A 295 22.77 11.37 3.88
CA ARG A 295 23.83 11.21 4.88
C ARG A 295 24.08 9.74 5.19
N GLU A 296 23.03 8.98 5.48
CA GLU A 296 23.17 7.54 5.73
C GLU A 296 23.62 6.73 4.50
N SER A 297 23.38 7.24 3.28
CA SER A 297 23.87 6.58 2.07
C SER A 297 25.37 6.81 1.90
N GLN A 298 25.85 8.03 2.17
CA GLN A 298 27.27 8.38 2.18
C GLN A 298 28.01 7.58 3.25
N ASP A 299 27.50 7.52 4.47
CA ASP A 299 28.09 6.73 5.57
C ASP A 299 28.23 5.24 5.22
N LYS A 300 27.24 4.66 4.52
CA LYS A 300 27.33 3.26 4.05
C LYS A 300 28.44 3.05 3.03
N ILE A 301 28.69 4.03 2.18
CA ILE A 301 29.70 3.96 1.14
C ILE A 301 31.08 3.98 1.77
N THR A 302 31.34 4.93 2.67
CA THR A 302 32.62 5.06 3.37
C THR A 302 32.95 3.79 4.16
N LEU A 303 31.97 3.24 4.89
CA LEU A 303 32.12 1.95 5.59
C LEU A 303 32.37 0.77 4.64
N LYS A 304 31.75 0.75 3.46
CA LYS A 304 31.96 -0.31 2.47
C LYS A 304 33.34 -0.24 1.83
N GLU A 305 33.89 0.95 1.65
CA GLU A 305 35.24 1.15 1.12
C GLU A 305 36.30 0.65 2.11
N ASN A 306 36.09 0.89 3.40
CA ASN A 306 36.98 0.41 4.46
C ASN A 306 36.95 -1.13 4.62
N SER A 307 35.84 -1.80 4.28
CA SER A 307 35.64 -3.24 4.48
C SER A 307 35.99 -4.14 3.29
N LYS A 308 36.50 -3.60 2.18
CA LYS A 308 36.80 -4.38 0.96
C LYS A 308 37.87 -5.48 1.14
N SER A 309 38.65 -5.49 2.21
CA SER A 309 39.73 -6.47 2.46
C SER A 309 39.35 -7.64 3.38
N GLN A 310 38.13 -7.71 3.92
CA GLN A 310 37.78 -8.68 4.97
C GLN A 310 37.05 -9.94 4.46
N ASN A 311 37.25 -11.05 5.16
CA ASN A 311 36.57 -12.33 4.94
C ASN A 311 35.04 -12.20 5.07
N ILE A 312 34.28 -13.04 4.35
CA ILE A 312 32.80 -13.00 4.28
C ILE A 312 32.13 -13.03 5.66
N PHE A 313 32.61 -13.88 6.57
CA PHE A 313 32.10 -13.97 7.95
C PHE A 313 32.37 -12.71 8.76
N GLN A 314 33.59 -12.17 8.65
CA GLN A 314 34.00 -10.96 9.34
C GLN A 314 33.21 -9.75 8.82
N ARG A 315 32.86 -9.75 7.53
CA ARG A 315 32.00 -8.75 6.89
C ARG A 315 30.55 -8.80 7.39
N LEU A 316 30.02 -9.98 7.66
CA LEU A 316 28.67 -10.17 8.21
C LEU A 316 28.63 -9.72 9.68
N TYR A 317 29.63 -10.11 10.46
CA TYR A 317 29.78 -9.71 11.85
C TYR A 317 30.00 -8.20 11.99
N SER A 318 30.90 -7.61 11.20
CA SER A 318 31.16 -6.17 11.20
C SER A 318 29.94 -5.37 10.72
N CYS A 319 29.15 -5.88 9.78
CA CYS A 319 27.91 -5.23 9.35
C CYS A 319 26.84 -5.17 10.45
N LEU A 320 26.79 -6.17 11.34
CA LEU A 320 25.79 -6.24 12.41
C LEU A 320 26.25 -5.60 13.72
N PHE A 321 27.51 -5.81 14.09
CA PHE A 321 28.04 -5.44 15.40
C PHE A 321 29.17 -4.41 15.35
N GLY A 322 29.74 -4.09 14.19
CA GLY A 322 30.88 -3.18 14.05
C GLY A 322 32.20 -3.74 14.63
N THR A 323 33.31 -3.52 13.92
CA THR A 323 34.64 -3.94 14.40
C THR A 323 35.32 -2.87 15.24
N SER A 324 35.18 -1.60 14.84
CA SER A 324 35.66 -0.46 15.63
C SER A 324 34.53 0.18 16.45
N ASP A 325 34.90 0.95 17.48
CA ASP A 325 33.91 1.68 18.29
C ASP A 325 33.23 2.79 17.49
N GLU A 326 33.93 3.38 16.51
CA GLU A 326 33.34 4.32 15.56
C GLU A 326 32.31 3.64 14.66
N GLU A 327 32.60 2.45 14.13
CA GLU A 327 31.65 1.66 13.34
C GLU A 327 30.43 1.27 14.18
N ARG A 328 30.64 0.84 15.43
CA ARG A 328 29.55 0.53 16.38
C ARG A 328 28.67 1.72 16.67
N ALA A 329 29.25 2.89 16.88
CA ALA A 329 28.51 4.13 17.10
C ALA A 329 27.70 4.50 15.87
N ALA A 330 28.29 4.41 14.67
CA ALA A 330 27.61 4.66 13.40
C ALA A 330 26.45 3.69 13.15
N ILE A 331 26.67 2.38 13.38
CA ILE A 331 25.63 1.34 13.22
C ILE A 331 24.49 1.56 14.22
N ARG A 332 24.78 1.82 15.49
CA ARG A 332 23.75 2.10 16.51
C ARG A 332 22.96 3.36 16.19
N LYS A 333 23.65 4.44 15.81
CA LYS A 333 23.00 5.70 15.39
C LYS A 333 22.07 5.44 14.21
N ARG A 334 22.52 4.68 13.21
CA ARG A 334 21.70 4.32 12.05
C ARG A 334 20.50 3.46 12.42
N LEU A 335 20.67 2.42 13.23
CA LEU A 335 19.56 1.57 13.68
C LEU A 335 18.54 2.38 14.49
N TRP A 336 19.01 3.32 15.31
CA TRP A 336 18.14 4.23 16.05
C TRP A 336 17.38 5.17 15.13
N THR A 337 18.03 5.79 14.15
CA THR A 337 17.38 6.65 13.15
C THR A 337 16.36 5.88 12.32
N GLU A 338 16.73 4.68 11.85
CA GLU A 338 15.82 3.77 11.12
C GLU A 338 14.62 3.42 11.98
N THR A 339 14.83 3.05 13.25
CA THR A 339 13.76 2.72 14.20
C THR A 339 12.87 3.94 14.45
N LYS A 340 13.45 5.12 14.71
CA LYS A 340 12.70 6.36 14.90
C LYS A 340 11.84 6.67 13.68
N ALA A 341 12.39 6.54 12.47
CA ALA A 341 11.69 6.78 11.22
C ALA A 341 10.51 5.81 11.01
N ILE A 342 10.70 4.50 11.24
CA ILE A 342 9.61 3.52 11.08
C ILE A 342 8.52 3.70 12.14
N PHE A 343 8.84 4.17 13.34
CA PHE A 343 7.83 4.42 14.37
C PHE A 343 7.10 5.75 14.17
N SER A 344 7.76 6.76 13.58
CA SER A 344 7.14 8.06 13.32
C SER A 344 6.22 8.04 12.10
N ARG A 345 6.49 7.16 11.12
CA ARG A 345 5.81 7.20 9.82
C ARG A 345 5.56 5.81 9.24
N ASP A 346 4.34 5.61 8.72
CA ASP A 346 4.00 4.44 7.92
C ASP A 346 4.44 4.63 6.45
N TYR A 347 5.53 3.98 6.08
CA TYR A 347 6.10 3.97 4.73
C TYR A 347 5.29 3.11 3.75
N SER A 348 4.33 2.30 4.20
CA SER A 348 3.45 1.58 3.27
C SER A 348 2.59 2.52 2.43
N THR A 349 2.28 3.69 2.98
CA THR A 349 1.52 4.77 2.30
C THR A 349 2.28 5.37 1.11
N VAL A 350 3.60 5.20 1.06
CA VAL A 350 4.48 5.66 -0.03
C VAL A 350 4.18 4.87 -1.31
N PHE A 351 4.00 3.54 -1.20
CA PHE A 351 3.68 2.68 -2.33
C PHE A 351 2.18 2.53 -2.57
N HIS A 352 1.38 2.59 -1.50
CA HIS A 352 -0.06 2.36 -1.57
C HIS A 352 -0.83 3.58 -1.10
N LYS A 353 -1.47 4.30 -2.04
CA LYS A 353 -2.44 5.31 -1.67
C LYS A 353 -3.65 4.64 -1.02
N ARG A 354 -3.87 4.92 0.27
CA ARG A 354 -5.00 4.38 1.03
C ARG A 354 -6.29 5.04 0.56
N SER A 355 -7.15 4.27 -0.12
CA SER A 355 -8.50 4.71 -0.44
C SER A 355 -9.39 4.51 0.80
N ARG A 356 -10.01 5.59 1.29
CA ARG A 356 -10.99 5.53 2.40
C ARG A 356 -12.13 4.57 2.07
N PHE A 357 -12.59 4.58 0.82
CA PHE A 357 -13.64 3.67 0.36
C PHE A 357 -13.21 2.21 0.37
N MET A 358 -12.02 1.88 -0.15
CA MET A 358 -11.53 0.50 -0.08
C MET A 358 -11.43 0.04 1.37
N SER A 359 -11.13 0.94 2.31
CA SER A 359 -11.20 0.62 3.74
C SER A 359 -12.62 0.25 4.18
N ILE A 360 -13.65 1.04 3.81
CA ILE A 360 -15.06 0.74 4.11
C ILE A 360 -15.50 -0.59 3.49
N LEU A 361 -15.28 -0.78 2.19
CA LEU A 361 -15.66 -2.00 1.48
C LEU A 361 -15.02 -3.23 2.10
N THR A 362 -13.72 -3.16 2.38
CA THR A 362 -13.02 -4.28 3.02
C THR A 362 -13.39 -4.46 4.49
N THR A 363 -13.91 -3.44 5.20
CA THR A 363 -14.48 -3.60 6.55
C THR A 363 -15.72 -4.50 6.53
N ILE A 364 -16.50 -4.46 5.45
CA ILE A 364 -17.67 -5.32 5.27
C ILE A 364 -17.24 -6.72 4.80
N LEU A 365 -16.33 -6.80 3.83
CA LEU A 365 -15.93 -8.07 3.21
C LEU A 365 -15.04 -8.96 4.11
N TRP A 366 -14.17 -8.38 4.94
CA TRP A 366 -13.22 -9.14 5.74
C TRP A 366 -13.85 -10.04 6.81
N PRO A 367 -14.87 -9.61 7.57
CA PRO A 367 -15.63 -10.50 8.46
C PRO A 367 -16.18 -11.74 7.74
N ILE A 368 -16.76 -11.55 6.56
CA ILE A 368 -17.39 -12.63 5.77
C ILE A 368 -16.32 -13.62 5.27
N LEU A 369 -15.21 -13.11 4.72
CA LEU A 369 -14.11 -13.93 4.23
C LEU A 369 -13.35 -14.59 5.39
N GLY A 370 -13.17 -13.89 6.50
CA GLY A 370 -12.57 -14.39 7.73
C GLY A 370 -13.35 -15.56 8.31
N ALA A 371 -14.68 -15.51 8.28
CA ALA A 371 -15.54 -16.61 8.71
C ALA A 371 -15.46 -17.84 7.80
N LYS A 372 -15.40 -17.64 6.48
CA LYS A 372 -15.15 -18.75 5.54
C LYS A 372 -13.78 -19.39 5.79
N LEU A 373 -12.77 -18.57 6.05
CA LEU A 373 -11.42 -19.04 6.38
C LEU A 373 -11.41 -19.76 7.73
N GLY A 374 -12.16 -19.28 8.73
CA GLY A 374 -12.32 -19.94 10.03
C GLY A 374 -12.89 -21.34 9.91
N LYS A 375 -13.94 -21.52 9.11
CA LYS A 375 -14.49 -22.86 8.78
C LYS A 375 -13.47 -23.77 8.10
N LEU A 376 -12.60 -23.21 7.24
CA LEU A 376 -11.51 -23.97 6.64
C LEU A 376 -10.45 -24.37 7.69
N LEU A 377 -10.10 -23.46 8.61
CA LEU A 377 -9.15 -23.72 9.69
C LEU A 377 -9.63 -24.82 10.65
N LEU A 378 -10.94 -24.91 10.92
CA LEU A 378 -11.50 -26.00 11.72
C LEU A 378 -11.36 -27.39 11.09
N LYS A 379 -11.14 -27.50 9.77
CA LYS A 379 -10.80 -28.78 9.14
C LYS A 379 -9.42 -29.29 9.55
N VAL A 380 -8.54 -28.42 10.05
CA VAL A 380 -7.22 -28.79 10.56
C VAL A 380 -7.35 -29.26 12.02
N VAL A 381 -7.09 -30.55 12.26
CA VAL A 381 -7.27 -31.20 13.57
C VAL A 381 -6.62 -30.42 14.71
N LYS A 382 -5.37 -29.98 14.55
CA LYS A 382 -4.65 -29.23 15.59
C LYS A 382 -5.34 -27.92 15.98
N ILE A 383 -5.90 -27.20 15.01
CA ILE A 383 -6.60 -25.93 15.25
C ILE A 383 -7.96 -26.22 15.90
N ASN A 384 -8.68 -27.23 15.42
CA ASN A 384 -9.95 -27.64 16.02
C ASN A 384 -9.78 -28.04 17.50
N THR A 385 -8.77 -28.86 17.82
CA THR A 385 -8.44 -29.22 19.21
C THR A 385 -8.08 -28.00 20.04
N PHE A 386 -7.33 -27.04 19.48
CA PHE A 386 -7.01 -25.77 20.16
C PHE A 386 -8.28 -24.96 20.45
N CYS A 387 -9.15 -24.75 19.46
CA CYS A 387 -10.40 -24.01 19.65
C CYS A 387 -11.31 -24.68 20.69
N ASN A 388 -11.47 -26.01 20.61
CA ASN A 388 -12.28 -26.78 21.57
C ASN A 388 -11.74 -26.72 23.00
N LYS A 389 -10.42 -26.53 23.19
CA LYS A 389 -9.83 -26.36 24.52
C LYS A 389 -10.26 -25.07 25.22
N TYR A 390 -10.53 -24.01 24.45
CA TYR A 390 -10.90 -22.69 24.96
C TYR A 390 -12.38 -22.35 24.79
N SER A 391 -13.20 -23.31 24.35
CA SER A 391 -14.64 -23.14 24.14
C SER A 391 -15.45 -24.18 24.90
N SER A 392 -16.60 -23.79 25.43
CA SER A 392 -17.51 -24.74 26.08
C SER A 392 -18.47 -25.39 25.08
N THR A 393 -18.76 -24.71 23.97
CA THR A 393 -19.68 -25.20 22.92
C THR A 393 -19.00 -25.21 21.54
N PRO A 394 -19.47 -26.07 20.61
CA PRO A 394 -18.93 -26.10 19.24
C PRO A 394 -19.14 -24.78 18.48
N ASP A 395 -20.19 -24.04 18.81
CA ASP A 395 -20.43 -22.71 18.23
C ASP A 395 -19.43 -21.67 18.74
N GLU A 396 -19.02 -21.74 20.01
CA GLU A 396 -17.95 -20.92 20.56
C GLU A 396 -16.60 -21.25 19.91
N ALA A 397 -16.31 -22.53 19.65
CA ALA A 397 -15.14 -22.95 18.88
C ALA A 397 -15.15 -22.34 17.47
N THR A 398 -16.32 -22.34 16.82
CA THR A 398 -16.53 -21.74 15.49
C THR A 398 -16.31 -20.23 15.50
N TYR A 399 -16.79 -19.53 16.54
CA TYR A 399 -16.54 -18.11 16.71
C TYR A 399 -15.05 -17.80 16.86
N ILE A 400 -14.33 -18.54 17.71
CA ILE A 400 -12.87 -18.37 17.89
C ILE A 400 -12.14 -18.63 16.57
N ALA A 401 -12.50 -19.68 15.84
CA ALA A 401 -11.90 -19.98 14.55
C ALA A 401 -12.17 -18.89 13.50
N ASN A 402 -13.36 -18.27 13.49
CA ASN A 402 -13.69 -17.14 12.61
C ASN A 402 -12.86 -15.89 12.95
N LEU A 403 -12.61 -15.63 14.23
CA LEU A 403 -11.70 -14.57 14.67
C LEU A 403 -10.26 -14.85 14.22
N MET A 404 -9.76 -16.08 14.41
CA MET A 404 -8.45 -16.51 13.91
C MET A 404 -8.34 -16.40 12.38
N GLY A 405 -9.39 -16.79 11.66
CA GLY A 405 -9.50 -16.63 10.22
C GLY A 405 -9.43 -15.16 9.80
N SER A 406 -10.05 -14.26 10.56
CA SER A 406 -9.96 -12.81 10.31
C SER A 406 -8.55 -12.27 10.50
N VAL A 407 -7.83 -12.71 11.55
CA VAL A 407 -6.41 -12.35 11.77
C VAL A 407 -5.53 -12.86 10.63
N LEU A 408 -5.69 -14.13 10.24
CA LEU A 408 -4.93 -14.72 9.14
C LEU A 408 -5.18 -13.99 7.82
N LEU A 409 -6.44 -13.60 7.55
CA LEU A 409 -6.79 -12.84 6.36
C LEU A 409 -6.08 -11.48 6.29
N VAL A 410 -5.97 -10.78 7.42
CA VAL A 410 -5.23 -9.50 7.50
C VAL A 410 -3.74 -9.72 7.19
N LEU A 411 -3.12 -10.77 7.76
CA LEU A 411 -1.72 -11.11 7.47
C LEU A 411 -1.49 -11.43 5.99
N VAL A 412 -2.36 -12.24 5.38
CA VAL A 412 -2.28 -12.59 3.95
C VAL A 412 -2.43 -11.34 3.08
N LYS A 413 -3.39 -10.47 3.41
CA LYS A 413 -3.60 -9.20 2.71
C LYS A 413 -2.35 -8.31 2.80
N ASP A 414 -1.73 -8.19 3.96
CA ASP A 414 -0.57 -7.31 4.12
C ASP A 414 0.70 -7.91 3.49
N LEU A 415 0.84 -9.24 3.46
CA LEU A 415 1.85 -9.93 2.64
C LEU A 415 1.63 -9.69 1.14
N PHE A 416 0.37 -9.72 0.67
CA PHE A 416 0.05 -9.40 -0.71
C PHE A 416 0.39 -7.94 -1.04
N ASN A 417 0.04 -6.99 -0.16
CA ASN A 417 0.42 -5.58 -0.34
C ASN A 417 1.93 -5.39 -0.38
N LEU A 418 2.65 -6.10 0.48
CA LEU A 418 4.12 -6.11 0.50
C LEU A 418 4.67 -6.64 -0.83
N TYR A 419 4.11 -7.73 -1.35
CA TYR A 419 4.50 -8.29 -2.65
C TYR A 419 4.24 -7.33 -3.82
N ILE A 420 3.08 -6.67 -3.86
CA ILE A 420 2.78 -5.66 -4.89
C ILE A 420 3.75 -4.47 -4.78
N ALA A 421 4.10 -4.04 -3.57
CA ALA A 421 5.09 -2.98 -3.41
C ALA A 421 6.49 -3.41 -3.83
N TRP A 422 6.88 -4.67 -3.58
CA TRP A 422 8.13 -5.22 -4.11
C TRP A 422 8.16 -5.22 -5.64
N LEU A 423 7.05 -5.59 -6.29
CA LEU A 423 6.94 -5.51 -7.76
C LEU A 423 7.06 -4.08 -8.26
N ASN A 424 6.42 -3.12 -7.58
CA ASN A 424 6.58 -1.69 -7.87
C ASN A 424 8.05 -1.30 -7.77
N VAL A 425 8.69 -1.63 -6.65
CA VAL A 425 10.12 -1.35 -6.43
C VAL A 425 10.93 -1.91 -7.58
N LYS A 426 10.80 -3.21 -7.90
CA LYS A 426 11.52 -3.87 -8.98
C LYS A 426 11.32 -3.16 -10.32
N GLN A 427 10.08 -2.82 -10.68
CA GLN A 427 9.78 -2.10 -11.92
C GLN A 427 10.46 -0.73 -11.96
N LEU A 428 10.54 -0.04 -10.82
CA LEU A 428 11.16 1.28 -10.70
C LEU A 428 12.69 1.20 -10.71
N LEU A 429 13.29 0.03 -10.44
CA LEU A 429 14.73 -0.20 -10.58
C LEU A 429 15.13 -0.60 -11.99
N GLU A 430 14.21 -1.26 -12.71
CA GLU A 430 14.40 -1.70 -14.09
C GLU A 430 14.03 -0.61 -15.11
N VAL A 431 13.81 0.64 -14.67
CA VAL A 431 13.57 1.76 -15.58
C VAL A 431 14.83 1.96 -16.43
N SER A 432 14.75 1.52 -17.67
CA SER A 432 15.80 1.66 -18.67
C SER A 432 15.35 2.69 -19.69
N VAL A 433 16.18 3.69 -19.94
CA VAL A 433 15.84 4.70 -20.94
C VAL A 433 16.12 4.13 -22.32
N VAL A 434 15.10 4.10 -23.19
CA VAL A 434 15.21 3.64 -24.57
C VAL A 434 15.59 4.82 -25.45
N ARG A 435 16.47 4.58 -26.43
CA ARG A 435 16.98 5.62 -27.35
C ARG A 435 15.83 6.28 -28.11
N ALA A 436 15.99 7.58 -28.40
CA ALA A 436 15.07 8.30 -29.28
C ALA A 436 14.88 7.56 -30.62
N SER A 437 13.63 7.41 -31.05
CA SER A 437 13.33 6.90 -32.38
C SER A 437 13.60 8.00 -33.40
N PHE A 438 14.69 7.84 -34.16
CA PHE A 438 14.98 8.69 -35.31
C PHE A 438 14.25 8.12 -36.52
N GLY A 439 12.98 8.49 -36.65
CA GLY A 439 12.21 8.30 -37.87
C GLY A 439 11.43 9.58 -38.15
N PRO A 440 11.45 10.13 -39.37
CA PRO A 440 10.49 11.12 -39.82
C PRO A 440 9.14 10.41 -40.04
N GLU A 441 8.54 9.90 -38.98
CA GLU A 441 7.18 9.36 -39.04
C GLU A 441 6.24 10.43 -38.52
N ASP A 442 5.50 10.98 -39.48
CA ASP A 442 4.31 11.77 -39.28
C ASP A 442 3.41 11.10 -38.22
N PRO A 443 3.12 11.78 -37.09
CA PRO A 443 2.29 11.22 -36.01
C PRO A 443 0.87 10.85 -36.46
N SER A 444 0.48 11.15 -37.70
CA SER A 444 -0.78 10.72 -38.32
C SER A 444 -0.78 9.27 -38.85
N ASN A 445 0.37 8.59 -39.02
CA ASN A 445 0.44 7.26 -39.64
C ASN A 445 0.66 6.05 -38.70
N GLU A 446 0.93 6.26 -37.41
CA GLU A 446 1.22 5.15 -36.46
C GLU A 446 0.00 4.28 -36.08
N TRP A 447 -1.24 4.66 -36.45
CA TRP A 447 -2.42 3.81 -36.19
C TRP A 447 -2.66 2.74 -37.26
N ALA A 448 -1.87 2.71 -38.35
CA ALA A 448 -2.15 1.88 -39.52
C ALA A 448 -1.22 0.66 -39.75
N GLN A 449 -0.11 0.49 -39.03
CA GLN A 449 0.81 -0.62 -39.33
C GLN A 449 1.02 -1.58 -38.17
N GLY A 450 0.33 -2.71 -38.27
CA GLY A 450 0.50 -3.86 -37.41
C GLY A 450 1.82 -4.60 -37.64
N SER A 451 2.36 -5.11 -36.54
CA SER A 451 3.03 -6.42 -36.45
C SER A 451 3.95 -6.82 -37.60
N VAL A 452 5.20 -6.37 -37.57
CA VAL A 452 6.30 -7.09 -38.22
C VAL A 452 6.97 -7.97 -37.16
N MET A 453 6.69 -9.27 -37.23
CA MET A 453 7.47 -10.32 -36.56
C MET A 453 8.90 -10.29 -37.11
N PHE A 454 9.89 -10.18 -36.24
CA PHE A 454 11.26 -10.59 -36.59
C PHE A 454 11.38 -12.11 -36.43
N PRO A 455 11.86 -12.85 -37.44
CA PRO A 455 12.22 -14.25 -37.28
C PRO A 455 13.57 -14.35 -36.58
N PHE A 456 13.61 -15.13 -35.49
CA PHE A 456 14.86 -15.66 -34.96
C PHE A 456 15.48 -16.62 -35.99
N ARG A 457 16.79 -16.49 -36.24
CA ARG A 457 17.62 -17.48 -36.93
C ARG A 457 18.92 -17.67 -36.15
N GLY A 458 19.28 -18.93 -35.93
CA GLY A 458 20.62 -19.40 -35.51
C GLY A 458 20.76 -19.63 -34.02
#